data_AF-A0A3N5KEW9-F1
#
_entry.id   AF-A0A3N5KEW9-F1
#
_cell.length_a   1.000
_cell.length_b   1.000
_cell.length_c   1.000
_cell.angle_alpha   90.00
_cell.angle_beta   90.00
_cell.angle_gamma   90.00
#
_symmetry.space_group_name_H-M   'P 1'
#
loop_
_entity.id
_entity.type
_entity.pdbx_description
1 polymer ?
#
loop_
_entity_poly.entity_id
_entity_poly.type
_entity_poly.pdbx_seq_one_letter_code
_entity_poly.pdbx_strand_id
1 'polypeptide(L)'
;MPAESGAEIRGIIRDAIDEYTRREASKAEPAYKNELVEERKRREQLERRVNELIQESARSRQMAEEADRSATIRSELQRLGVAKVDLAFKAVKDEIRRGEDGRLVAAGENGTVGLHDYLTQFVNENPEFLPARNLGGSGVTAGQRNLAPASTAVDLDKIKPGMSPEDLERVRQEIARIASQTLSSL
;
A
#
# COMPACT_ATOMS: atom_id res chain seq x y z
N MET A 1 64.25 8.47 75.31
CA MET A 1 63.12 8.97 74.51
C MET A 1 63.27 8.50 73.05
N PRO A 2 62.66 7.38 72.62
CA PRO A 2 62.70 6.96 71.21
C PRO A 2 61.31 6.82 70.54
N ALA A 3 60.21 7.06 71.27
CA ALA A 3 58.85 6.83 70.76
C ALA A 3 58.35 7.92 69.78
N GLU A 4 58.88 9.13 69.85
CA GLU A 4 58.46 10.26 69.00
C GLU A 4 58.91 10.10 67.53
N SER A 5 60.13 9.62 67.28
CA SER A 5 60.66 9.45 65.92
C SER A 5 59.89 8.41 65.11
N GLY A 6 59.39 7.33 65.74
CA GLY A 6 58.59 6.31 65.05
C GLY A 6 57.15 6.75 64.74
N ALA A 7 56.61 7.73 65.48
CA ALA A 7 55.32 8.34 65.17
C ALA A 7 55.45 9.35 64.02
N GLU A 8 56.54 10.12 64.01
CA GLU A 8 56.88 11.09 62.97
C GLU A 8 57.14 10.40 61.61
N ILE A 9 57.92 9.32 61.58
CA ILE A 9 58.17 8.53 60.36
C ILE A 9 56.87 7.95 59.80
N ARG A 10 55.95 7.49 60.66
CA ARG A 10 54.63 7.00 60.21
C ARG A 10 53.73 8.11 59.68
N GLY A 11 53.85 9.32 60.22
CA GLY A 11 53.20 10.52 59.67
C GLY A 11 53.71 10.83 58.27
N ILE A 12 55.03 10.90 58.09
CA ILE A 12 55.67 11.19 56.80
C ILE A 12 55.31 10.13 55.75
N ILE A 13 55.32 8.84 56.12
CA ILE A 13 54.93 7.76 55.20
C ILE A 13 53.45 7.88 54.80
N ARG A 14 52.57 8.24 55.73
CA ARG A 14 51.14 8.45 55.43
C ARG A 14 50.94 9.64 54.50
N ASP A 15 51.61 10.76 54.78
CA ASP A 15 51.55 11.95 53.93
C ASP A 15 52.07 11.65 52.52
N ALA A 16 53.15 10.88 52.39
CA ALA A 16 53.69 10.45 51.10
C ALA A 16 52.73 9.52 50.32
N ILE A 17 52.06 8.60 51.01
CA ILE A 17 51.06 7.70 50.40
C ILE A 17 49.82 8.50 49.95
N ASP A 18 49.36 9.43 50.77
CA ASP A 18 48.20 10.28 50.45
C ASP A 18 48.51 11.21 49.27
N GLU A 19 49.72 11.79 49.23
CA GLU A 19 50.17 12.61 48.11
C GLU A 19 50.29 11.78 46.82
N TYR A 20 50.86 10.58 46.89
CA TYR A 20 50.95 9.67 45.75
C TYR A 20 49.56 9.28 45.22
N THR A 21 48.65 8.89 46.12
CA THR A 21 47.28 8.50 45.76
C THR A 21 46.53 9.67 45.12
N ARG A 22 46.68 10.90 45.63
CA ARG A 22 46.08 12.11 45.03
C ARG A 22 46.67 12.41 43.65
N ARG A 23 47.99 12.23 43.46
CA ARG A 23 48.64 12.43 42.15
C ARG A 23 48.21 11.38 41.12
N GLU A 24 48.03 10.14 41.53
CA GLU A 24 47.54 9.09 40.62
C GLU A 24 46.06 9.27 40.29
N ALA A 25 45.23 9.62 41.28
CA ALA A 25 43.83 9.94 41.06
C ALA A 25 43.64 11.15 40.12
N SER A 26 44.44 12.21 40.29
CA SER A 26 44.33 13.41 39.43
C SER A 26 44.79 13.17 37.99
N LYS A 27 45.66 12.19 37.74
CA LYS A 27 46.04 11.75 36.39
C LYS A 27 44.96 10.86 35.74
N ALA A 28 44.31 10.00 36.52
CA ALA A 28 43.31 9.05 36.01
C ALA A 28 41.91 9.68 35.85
N GLU A 29 41.55 10.65 36.67
CA GLU A 29 40.24 11.32 36.65
C GLU A 29 39.88 11.95 35.29
N PRO A 30 40.79 12.64 34.57
CA PRO A 30 40.51 13.15 33.22
C PRO A 30 40.18 12.05 32.21
N ALA A 31 40.85 10.89 32.29
CA ALA A 31 40.60 9.77 31.38
C ALA A 31 39.21 9.17 31.60
N TYR A 32 38.82 8.92 32.84
CA TYR A 32 37.46 8.44 33.17
C TYR A 32 36.36 9.42 32.76
N LYS A 33 36.60 10.73 32.94
CA LYS A 33 35.66 11.76 32.49
C LYS A 33 35.51 11.76 30.96
N ASN A 34 36.61 11.59 30.23
CA ASN A 34 36.58 11.50 28.77
C ASN A 34 35.84 10.25 28.31
N GLU A 35 36.12 9.08 28.89
CA GLU A 35 35.40 7.84 28.59
C GLU A 35 33.90 7.97 28.84
N LEU A 36 33.50 8.58 29.97
CA LEU A 36 32.10 8.82 30.28
C LEU A 36 31.42 9.76 29.28
N VAL A 37 32.14 10.78 28.79
CA VAL A 37 31.64 11.69 27.77
C VAL A 37 31.49 10.99 26.42
N GLU A 38 32.46 10.17 26.03
CA GLU A 38 32.40 9.40 24.79
C GLU A 38 31.28 8.36 24.82
N GLU A 39 31.08 7.67 25.95
CA GLU A 39 29.93 6.77 26.13
C GLU A 39 28.59 7.51 26.10
N ARG A 40 28.50 8.70 26.70
CA ARG A 40 27.30 9.53 26.59
C ARG A 40 27.01 9.94 25.15
N LYS A 41 28.03 10.39 24.41
CA LYS A 41 27.88 10.75 22.99
C LYS A 41 27.46 9.55 22.15
N ARG A 42 28.09 8.39 22.38
CA ARG A 42 27.78 7.15 21.67
C ARG A 42 26.36 6.69 21.95
N ARG A 43 25.94 6.71 23.23
CA ARG A 43 24.58 6.40 23.64
C ARG A 43 23.56 7.35 23.02
N GLU A 44 23.81 8.65 23.08
CA GLU A 44 22.94 9.65 22.46
C GLU A 44 22.82 9.45 20.95
N GLN A 45 23.93 9.18 20.26
CA GLN A 45 23.92 8.88 18.83
C GLN A 45 23.12 7.63 18.50
N LEU A 46 23.23 6.57 19.31
CA LEU A 46 22.45 5.35 19.15
C LEU A 46 20.97 5.59 19.41
N GLU A 47 20.61 6.32 20.47
CA GLU A 47 19.22 6.68 20.77
C GLU A 47 18.59 7.49 19.63
N ARG A 48 19.34 8.44 19.03
CA ARG A 48 18.89 9.19 17.85
C ARG A 48 18.63 8.26 16.65
N ARG A 49 19.58 7.38 16.31
CA ARG A 49 19.43 6.42 15.20
C ARG A 49 18.27 5.46 15.41
N VAL A 50 18.07 4.98 16.64
CA VAL A 50 16.93 4.10 16.97
C VAL A 50 15.62 4.84 16.79
N ASN A 51 15.53 6.08 17.28
CA ASN A 51 14.33 6.89 17.09
C ASN A 51 14.04 7.17 15.61
N GLU A 52 15.07 7.49 14.82
CA GLU A 52 14.95 7.66 13.37
C GLU A 52 14.43 6.39 12.68
N LEU A 53 15.01 5.23 12.99
CA LEU A 53 14.58 3.94 12.43
C LEU A 53 13.16 3.57 12.85
N ILE A 54 12.75 3.85 14.08
CA ILE A 54 11.38 3.61 14.54
C ILE A 54 10.40 4.48 13.76
N GLN A 55 10.72 5.77 13.58
CA GLN A 55 9.87 6.69 12.82
C GLN A 55 9.79 6.30 11.34
N GLU A 56 10.91 5.92 10.73
CA GLU A 56 10.94 5.47 9.34
C GLU A 56 10.18 4.14 9.17
N SER A 57 10.38 3.18 10.06
CA SER A 57 9.64 1.92 10.05
C SER A 57 8.15 2.14 10.25
N ALA A 58 7.73 3.05 11.13
CA ALA A 58 6.33 3.36 11.35
C ALA A 58 5.69 3.97 10.10
N ARG A 59 6.34 4.99 9.51
CA ARG A 59 5.87 5.61 8.25
C ARG A 59 5.79 4.61 7.11
N SER A 60 6.83 3.79 6.93
CA SER A 60 6.88 2.77 5.88
C SER A 60 5.76 1.73 6.03
N ARG A 61 5.52 1.27 7.27
CA ARG A 61 4.41 0.33 7.56
C ARG A 61 3.05 0.94 7.28
N GLN A 62 2.82 2.19 7.70
CA GLN A 62 1.56 2.89 7.44
C GLN A 62 1.30 3.04 5.94
N MET A 63 2.30 3.47 5.16
CA MET A 63 2.18 3.60 3.71
C MET A 63 1.90 2.25 3.03
N ALA A 64 2.59 1.19 3.46
CA ALA A 64 2.37 -0.16 2.94
C ALA A 64 0.95 -0.66 3.26
N GLU A 65 0.47 -0.43 4.47
CA GLU A 65 -0.88 -0.83 4.90
C GLU A 65 -1.96 -0.06 4.14
N GLU A 66 -1.79 1.25 3.94
CA GLU A 66 -2.73 2.07 3.16
C GLU A 66 -2.76 1.65 1.69
N ALA A 67 -1.60 1.32 1.11
CA ALA A 67 -1.50 0.82 -0.26
C ALA A 67 -2.19 -0.54 -0.42
N ASP A 68 -1.94 -1.47 0.50
CA ASP A 68 -2.57 -2.80 0.52
C ASP A 68 -4.08 -2.71 0.69
N ARG A 69 -4.54 -1.90 1.66
CA ARG A 69 -5.97 -1.63 1.87
C ARG A 69 -6.60 -1.05 0.60
N SER A 70 -5.96 -0.04 0.00
CA SER A 70 -6.49 0.61 -1.20
C SER A 70 -6.57 -0.34 -2.39
N ALA A 71 -5.54 -1.17 -2.58
CA ALA A 71 -5.52 -2.19 -3.63
C ALA A 71 -6.63 -3.23 -3.42
N THR A 72 -6.79 -3.71 -2.19
CA THR A 72 -7.81 -4.69 -1.83
C THR A 72 -9.21 -4.15 -2.08
N ILE A 73 -9.53 -2.94 -1.62
CA ILE A 73 -10.85 -2.31 -1.84
C ILE A 73 -11.14 -2.16 -3.33
N ARG A 74 -10.20 -1.66 -4.13
CA ARG A 74 -10.39 -1.51 -5.59
C ARG A 74 -10.60 -2.86 -6.28
N SER A 75 -9.86 -3.89 -5.87
CA SER A 75 -9.98 -5.23 -6.43
C SER A 75 -11.36 -5.86 -6.15
N GLU A 76 -11.91 -5.64 -4.95
CA GLU A 76 -13.25 -6.11 -4.60
C GLU A 76 -14.34 -5.32 -5.35
N LEU A 77 -14.22 -3.99 -5.43
CA LEU A 77 -15.13 -3.16 -6.23
C LEU A 77 -15.16 -3.60 -7.72
N GLN A 78 -13.98 -3.89 -8.28
CA GLN A 78 -13.89 -4.41 -9.65
C GLN A 78 -14.54 -5.80 -9.78
N ARG A 79 -14.37 -6.68 -8.79
CA ARG A 79 -15.02 -8.00 -8.77
C ARG A 79 -16.55 -7.88 -8.70
N LEU A 80 -17.07 -6.89 -8.00
CA LEU A 80 -18.50 -6.57 -7.94
C LEU A 80 -19.04 -5.92 -9.22
N GLY A 81 -18.19 -5.66 -10.21
CA GLY A 81 -18.60 -5.12 -11.51
C GLY A 81 -18.80 -3.61 -11.53
N VAL A 82 -18.20 -2.88 -10.58
CA VAL A 82 -18.25 -1.41 -10.56
C VAL A 82 -17.52 -0.84 -11.79
N ALA A 83 -18.22 -0.03 -12.59
CA ALA A 83 -17.68 0.64 -13.76
C ALA A 83 -16.76 1.82 -13.40
N LYS A 84 -17.10 2.57 -12.33
CA LYS A 84 -16.36 3.76 -11.89
C LYS A 84 -15.62 3.49 -10.56
N VAL A 85 -14.63 2.60 -10.60
CA VAL A 85 -13.92 2.10 -9.41
C VAL A 85 -13.32 3.22 -8.56
N ASP A 86 -12.68 4.21 -9.17
CA ASP A 86 -12.03 5.30 -8.42
C ASP A 86 -13.03 6.20 -7.69
N LEU A 87 -14.22 6.40 -8.26
CA LEU A 87 -15.26 7.20 -7.63
C LEU A 87 -15.90 6.45 -6.45
N ALA A 88 -16.22 5.17 -6.65
CA ALA A 88 -16.71 4.30 -5.59
C ALA A 88 -15.67 4.18 -4.45
N PHE A 89 -14.40 3.95 -4.79
CA PHE A 89 -13.30 3.89 -3.83
C PHE A 89 -13.22 5.15 -2.96
N LYS A 90 -13.35 6.34 -3.55
CA LYS A 90 -13.34 7.60 -2.80
C LYS A 90 -14.50 7.72 -1.81
N ALA A 91 -15.66 7.15 -2.12
CA ALA A 91 -16.82 7.16 -1.23
C ALA A 91 -16.63 6.23 -0.02
N VAL A 92 -16.02 5.06 -0.21
CA VAL A 92 -15.96 4.01 0.83
C VAL A 92 -14.65 3.93 1.63
N LYS A 93 -13.54 4.47 1.10
CA LYS A 93 -12.18 4.25 1.67
C LYS A 93 -12.04 4.65 3.14
N ASP A 94 -12.80 5.66 3.58
CA ASP A 94 -12.66 6.24 4.92
C ASP A 94 -13.48 5.46 5.97
N GLU A 95 -14.45 4.65 5.52
CA GLU A 95 -15.27 3.79 6.37
C GLU A 95 -14.62 2.41 6.61
N ILE A 96 -13.70 2.00 5.72
CA ILE A 96 -13.04 0.70 5.76
C ILE A 96 -11.72 0.80 6.54
N ARG A 97 -11.61 -0.02 7.59
CA ARG A 97 -10.43 -0.12 8.48
C ARG A 97 -9.96 -1.56 8.58
N ARG A 98 -8.73 -1.75 9.06
CA ARG A 98 -8.22 -3.07 9.42
C ARG A 98 -8.70 -3.43 10.82
N GLY A 99 -9.37 -4.57 10.96
CA GLY A 99 -9.81 -5.14 12.23
C GLY A 99 -8.65 -5.76 13.01
N GLU A 100 -8.93 -6.17 14.26
CA GLU A 100 -7.95 -6.80 15.15
C GLU A 100 -7.44 -8.15 14.61
N ASP A 101 -8.26 -8.83 13.81
CA ASP A 101 -7.93 -10.08 13.12
C ASP A 101 -7.11 -9.87 11.84
N GLY A 102 -6.78 -8.62 11.51
CA GLY A 102 -6.02 -8.23 10.32
C GLY A 102 -6.86 -8.17 9.03
N ARG A 103 -8.16 -8.47 9.08
CA ARG A 103 -9.04 -8.37 7.92
C ARG A 103 -9.58 -6.96 7.76
N LEU A 104 -10.05 -6.63 6.55
CA LEU A 104 -10.70 -5.35 6.30
C LEU A 104 -12.18 -5.42 6.68
N VAL A 105 -12.61 -4.47 7.51
CA VAL A 105 -13.97 -4.34 8.03
C VAL A 105 -14.44 -2.90 7.89
N ALA A 106 -15.75 -2.71 7.75
CA ALA A 106 -16.39 -1.40 7.75
C ALA A 106 -17.33 -1.27 8.95
N ALA A 107 -17.59 -0.03 9.37
CA ALA A 107 -18.59 0.26 10.39
C ALA A 107 -19.98 0.29 9.75
N GLY A 108 -20.81 -0.70 10.06
CA GLY A 108 -22.22 -0.74 9.67
C GLY A 108 -23.15 -0.32 10.82
N GLU A 109 -24.44 -0.17 10.54
CA GLU A 109 -25.46 0.24 11.51
C GLU A 109 -25.58 -0.70 12.72
N ASN A 110 -25.31 -1.99 12.52
CA ASN A 110 -25.43 -3.04 13.54
C ASN A 110 -24.08 -3.56 14.05
N GLY A 111 -22.97 -2.87 13.75
CA GLY A 111 -21.62 -3.26 14.16
C GLY A 111 -20.63 -3.35 13.00
N THR A 112 -19.53 -4.07 13.21
CA THR A 112 -18.50 -4.27 12.19
C THR A 112 -18.95 -5.29 11.14
N VAL A 113 -18.94 -4.90 9.88
CA VAL A 113 -19.26 -5.76 8.73
C VAL A 113 -18.01 -6.07 7.92
N GLY A 114 -17.94 -7.26 7.32
CA GLY A 114 -16.82 -7.64 6.47
C GLY A 114 -16.77 -6.79 5.20
N LEU A 115 -15.56 -6.60 4.64
CA LEU A 115 -15.35 -5.80 3.43
C LEU A 115 -16.29 -6.20 2.28
N HIS A 116 -16.40 -7.50 2.00
CA HIS A 116 -17.17 -7.99 0.87
C HIS A 116 -18.67 -7.69 1.03
N ASP A 117 -19.22 -7.94 2.21
CA ASP A 117 -20.63 -7.72 2.51
C ASP A 117 -20.97 -6.23 2.46
N TYR A 118 -20.11 -5.40 3.04
CA TYR A 118 -20.25 -3.95 3.02
C TYR A 118 -20.22 -3.39 1.59
N LEU A 119 -19.24 -3.79 0.76
CA LEU A 119 -19.16 -3.32 -0.62
C LEU A 119 -20.32 -3.83 -1.48
N THR A 120 -20.80 -5.04 -1.21
CA THR A 120 -21.99 -5.58 -1.89
C THR A 120 -23.23 -4.76 -1.56
N GLN A 121 -23.43 -4.42 -0.30
CA GLN A 121 -24.51 -3.53 0.12
C GLN A 121 -24.38 -2.14 -0.54
N PHE A 122 -23.19 -1.54 -0.50
CA PHE A 122 -22.92 -0.25 -1.13
C PHE A 122 -23.26 -0.25 -2.63
N VAL A 123 -22.85 -1.28 -3.38
CA VAL A 123 -23.12 -1.38 -4.82
C VAL A 123 -24.61 -1.58 -5.12
N ASN A 124 -25.33 -2.31 -4.27
CA ASN A 124 -26.77 -2.51 -4.41
C ASN A 124 -27.58 -1.24 -4.13
N GLU A 125 -27.15 -0.44 -3.14
CA GLU A 125 -27.75 0.85 -2.81
C GLU A 125 -27.44 1.94 -3.85
N ASN A 126 -26.33 1.78 -4.58
CA ASN A 126 -25.82 2.74 -5.55
C ASN A 126 -25.62 2.09 -6.94
N PRO A 127 -26.72 1.72 -7.64
CA PRO A 127 -26.65 1.04 -8.93
C PRO A 127 -26.01 1.89 -10.05
N GLU A 128 -25.84 3.20 -9.86
CA GLU A 128 -25.15 4.10 -10.79
C GLU A 128 -23.66 3.78 -10.97
N PHE A 129 -23.09 3.01 -10.03
CA PHE A 129 -21.73 2.51 -10.13
C PHE A 129 -21.63 1.27 -11.01
N LEU A 130 -22.74 0.56 -11.26
CA LEU A 130 -22.78 -0.58 -12.15
C LEU A 130 -22.91 -0.11 -13.61
N PRO A 131 -22.33 -0.86 -14.58
CA PRO A 131 -22.55 -0.58 -15.98
C PRO A 131 -24.05 -0.69 -16.29
N ALA A 132 -24.53 0.16 -17.19
CA ALA A 132 -25.91 0.10 -17.66
C ALA A 132 -26.20 -1.31 -18.17
N ARG A 133 -26.94 -2.08 -17.37
CA ARG A 133 -27.47 -3.37 -17.80
C ARG A 133 -28.60 -3.01 -18.74
N ASN A 134 -28.28 -2.90 -20.02
CA ASN A 134 -29.29 -2.93 -21.07
C ASN A 134 -30.00 -4.27 -20.92
N LEU A 135 -31.06 -4.28 -20.10
CA LEU A 135 -32.04 -5.35 -20.05
C LEU A 135 -32.71 -5.32 -21.44
N GLY A 136 -32.05 -5.97 -22.40
CA GLY A 136 -32.54 -6.17 -23.75
C GLY A 136 -33.78 -7.05 -23.67
N GLY A 137 -34.94 -6.41 -23.58
CA GLY A 137 -36.20 -7.09 -23.36
C GLY A 137 -37.39 -6.14 -23.35
N SER A 138 -37.62 -5.44 -24.47
CA SER A 138 -38.97 -5.21 -25.04
C SER A 138 -38.83 -4.41 -26.33
N GLY A 139 -39.40 -4.97 -27.40
CA GLY A 139 -39.31 -4.45 -28.75
C GLY A 139 -39.91 -3.05 -28.89
N VAL A 140 -39.08 -2.10 -29.26
CA VAL A 140 -39.48 -0.89 -29.98
C VAL A 140 -38.26 -0.37 -30.73
N THR A 141 -38.14 -0.75 -32.00
CA THR A 141 -37.29 -0.03 -32.94
C THR A 141 -37.96 1.30 -33.26
N ALA A 142 -37.67 2.34 -32.48
CA ALA A 142 -38.05 3.70 -32.80
C ALA A 142 -36.81 4.48 -33.28
N GLY A 143 -36.77 4.72 -34.60
CA GLY A 143 -36.32 5.99 -35.18
C GLY A 143 -34.86 6.41 -35.01
N GLN A 144 -34.03 5.99 -35.98
CA GLN A 144 -33.06 6.79 -36.73
C GLN A 144 -32.14 7.79 -35.98
N ARG A 145 -30.83 7.60 -36.15
CA ARG A 145 -30.03 8.55 -36.94
C ARG A 145 -28.77 7.89 -37.49
N ASN A 146 -28.54 8.11 -38.77
CA ASN A 146 -27.35 7.74 -39.53
C ASN A 146 -26.08 8.15 -38.78
N LEU A 147 -25.29 7.14 -38.40
CA LEU A 147 -23.85 7.27 -38.33
C LEU A 147 -23.29 6.09 -39.13
N ALA A 148 -22.39 6.40 -40.05
CA ALA A 148 -21.77 5.46 -40.98
C ALA A 148 -21.40 4.13 -40.31
N PRO A 149 -21.61 2.97 -40.96
CA PRO A 149 -21.15 1.72 -40.40
C PRO A 149 -19.62 1.77 -40.39
N ALA A 150 -19.05 1.90 -39.19
CA ALA A 150 -17.69 1.47 -38.95
C ALA A 150 -17.62 0.03 -39.44
N SER A 151 -16.86 -0.18 -40.50
CA SER A 151 -16.51 -1.49 -41.05
C SER A 151 -16.01 -2.36 -39.90
N THR A 152 -16.87 -3.23 -39.40
CA THR A 152 -16.48 -4.34 -38.54
C THR A 152 -15.70 -5.28 -39.43
N ALA A 153 -14.39 -5.02 -39.53
CA ALA A 153 -13.44 -5.91 -40.14
C ALA A 153 -13.65 -7.29 -39.49
N VAL A 154 -14.02 -8.26 -40.32
CA VAL A 154 -14.11 -9.65 -39.88
C VAL A 154 -12.72 -10.04 -39.39
N ASP A 155 -12.64 -10.39 -38.12
CA ASP A 155 -11.39 -10.81 -37.47
C ASP A 155 -10.93 -12.14 -38.10
N LEU A 156 -9.93 -12.04 -38.97
CA LEU A 156 -9.47 -13.15 -39.84
C LEU A 156 -8.98 -14.36 -39.01
N ASP A 157 -8.51 -14.13 -37.78
CA ASP A 157 -8.04 -15.18 -36.87
C ASP A 157 -9.18 -16.06 -36.31
N LYS A 158 -10.44 -15.64 -36.48
CA LYS A 158 -11.64 -16.40 -36.06
C LYS A 158 -12.19 -17.31 -37.15
N ILE A 159 -11.69 -17.23 -38.39
CA ILE A 159 -12.15 -18.07 -39.51
C ILE A 159 -11.54 -19.47 -39.36
N LYS A 160 -12.25 -20.40 -38.71
CA LYS A 160 -11.84 -21.80 -38.55
C LYS A 160 -12.94 -22.76 -39.04
N PRO A 161 -12.59 -23.97 -39.53
CA PRO A 161 -13.57 -25.01 -39.82
C PRO A 161 -14.34 -25.36 -38.53
N GLY A 162 -15.65 -25.14 -38.51
CA GLY A 162 -16.50 -25.30 -37.32
C GLY A 162 -17.04 -23.99 -36.70
N MET A 163 -17.01 -22.87 -37.44
CA MET A 163 -17.64 -21.60 -37.04
C MET A 163 -19.16 -21.71 -36.91
N SER A 164 -19.79 -20.83 -36.11
CA SER A 164 -21.24 -20.78 -35.99
C SER A 164 -21.90 -20.50 -37.34
N PRO A 165 -23.09 -21.06 -37.63
CA PRO A 165 -23.77 -20.85 -38.90
C PRO A 165 -24.10 -19.36 -39.15
N GLU A 166 -24.31 -18.59 -38.09
CA GLU A 166 -24.53 -17.14 -38.15
C GLU A 166 -23.27 -16.37 -38.59
N ASP A 167 -22.09 -16.80 -38.15
CA ASP A 167 -20.83 -16.15 -38.53
C ASP A 167 -20.42 -16.52 -39.97
N LEU A 168 -20.70 -17.75 -40.42
CA LEU A 168 -20.50 -18.13 -41.83
C LEU A 168 -21.33 -17.28 -42.78
N GLU A 169 -22.56 -16.96 -42.40
CA GLU A 169 -23.44 -16.12 -43.20
C GLU A 169 -22.93 -14.67 -43.27
N ARG A 170 -22.37 -14.14 -42.17
CA ARG A 170 -21.72 -12.82 -42.15
C ARG A 170 -20.48 -12.77 -43.04
N VAL A 171 -19.65 -13.81 -43.00
CA VAL A 171 -18.47 -13.93 -43.86
C VAL A 171 -18.89 -13.98 -45.34
N ARG A 172 -19.95 -14.73 -45.67
CA ARG A 172 -20.50 -14.78 -47.03
C ARG A 172 -21.00 -13.43 -47.52
N GLN A 173 -21.70 -12.68 -46.67
CA GLN A 173 -22.19 -11.34 -47.00
C GLN A 173 -21.04 -10.35 -47.25
N GLU A 174 -19.97 -10.42 -46.46
CA GLU A 174 -18.81 -9.54 -46.65
C GLU A 174 -18.01 -9.91 -47.91
N ILE A 175 -17.86 -11.20 -48.22
CA ILE A 175 -17.26 -11.66 -49.48
C ILE A 175 -18.07 -11.17 -50.69
N ALA A 176 -19.41 -11.30 -50.63
CA ALA A 176 -20.28 -10.81 -51.70
C ALA A 176 -20.19 -9.29 -51.88
N ARG A 177 -20.08 -8.54 -50.78
CA ARG A 177 -19.88 -7.09 -50.79
C ARG A 177 -18.57 -6.69 -51.46
N ILE A 178 -17.45 -7.31 -51.05
CA ILE A 178 -16.13 -7.04 -51.64
C ILE A 178 -16.13 -7.39 -53.13
N ALA A 179 -16.68 -8.55 -53.50
CA ALA A 179 -16.79 -8.98 -54.90
C ALA A 179 -17.57 -7.95 -55.75
N SER A 180 -18.69 -7.45 -55.23
CA SER A 180 -19.50 -6.42 -55.91
C SER A 180 -18.77 -5.08 -56.06
N GLN A 181 -17.95 -4.71 -55.08
CA GLN A 181 -17.12 -3.50 -55.14
C GLN A 181 -15.97 -3.66 -56.15
N THR A 182 -15.31 -4.82 -56.20
CA THR A 182 -14.23 -5.08 -57.18
C THR A 182 -14.74 -5.22 -58.61
N LEU A 183 -15.94 -5.76 -58.82
CA LEU A 183 -16.57 -5.85 -60.13
C LEU A 183 -17.12 -4.50 -60.63
N SER A 184 -17.44 -3.58 -59.72
CA SER A 184 -17.86 -2.22 -60.09
C SER A 184 -16.68 -1.26 -60.30
N SER A 185 -15.45 -1.67 -59.95
CA SER A 185 -14.22 -0.88 -60.11
C SER A 185 -13.31 -1.35 -61.25
N LEU A 186 -13.80 -2.26 -62.10
CA LEU A 186 -13.21 -2.66 -63.37
C LEU A 186 -14.03 -2.08 -64.52
#